data_AF-A0A6N6TAF3-F1
#
_entry.id   AF-A0A6N6TAF3-F1
#
_cell.length_a   1.000
_cell.length_b   1.000
_cell.length_c   1.000
_cell.angle_alpha   90.00
_cell.angle_beta   90.00
_cell.angle_gamma   90.00
#
_symmetry.space_group_name_H-M   'P 1'
#
loop_
_entity.id
_entity.type
_entity.pdbx_description
1 polymer ?
#
loop_
_entity_poly.entity_id
_entity_poly.type
_entity_poly.pdbx_seq_one_letter_code
_entity_poly.pdbx_strand_id
1 'polypeptide(L)' 'DLERENDEKTSAVHFLRFELTPAMKDRLKQGTALAIGADHPDYAAEVRAIPQNLRQSLLADLS' A
#
# COMPACT_ATOMS: atom_id res chain seq x y z
N ASP A 1 13.26 -9.27 -5.98
CA ASP A 1 12.68 -8.76 -7.24
C ASP A 1 12.71 -9.91 -8.24
N LEU A 2 11.66 -10.08 -9.04
CA LEU A 2 11.62 -11.10 -10.09
C LEU A 2 12.13 -10.43 -11.38
N GLU A 3 13.13 -11.03 -12.02
CA GLU A 3 13.61 -10.51 -13.30
C GLU A 3 12.47 -10.52 -14.32
N ARG A 4 12.23 -9.37 -14.97
CA ARG A 4 11.17 -9.20 -15.96
C ARG A 4 11.55 -9.97 -17.22
N GLU A 5 10.72 -10.93 -17.62
CA GLU A 5 11.01 -11.80 -18.77
C GLU A 5 10.84 -11.08 -20.13
N ASN A 6 10.09 -9.96 -20.20
CA ASN A 6 9.90 -9.13 -21.42
C ASN A 6 9.01 -7.88 -21.18
N ASP A 7 9.13 -6.85 -22.04
CA ASP A 7 8.38 -5.57 -21.95
C ASP A 7 6.92 -5.62 -22.46
N GLU A 8 6.48 -6.73 -23.08
CA GLU A 8 5.10 -6.89 -23.59
C GLU A 8 4.14 -7.60 -22.63
N LYS A 9 4.64 -8.39 -21.68
CA LYS A 9 3.76 -9.06 -20.70
C LYS A 9 3.41 -8.10 -19.58
N THR A 10 2.19 -7.56 -19.60
CA THR A 10 1.54 -7.08 -18.37
C THR A 10 1.45 -8.26 -17.42
N SER A 11 2.33 -8.32 -16.41
CA SER A 11 2.25 -9.34 -15.38
C SER A 11 0.91 -9.20 -14.66
N ALA A 12 0.19 -10.30 -14.45
CA ALA A 12 -1.02 -10.26 -13.64
C ALA A 12 -0.72 -10.02 -12.14
N VAL A 13 0.55 -10.14 -11.74
CA VAL A 13 1.01 -10.03 -10.36
C VAL A 13 2.19 -9.07 -10.28
N HIS A 14 2.09 -8.10 -9.38
CA HIS A 14 3.15 -7.14 -9.09
C HIS A 14 3.51 -7.17 -7.61
N PHE A 15 4.80 -7.07 -7.30
CA PHE A 15 5.28 -6.84 -5.94
C PHE A 15 5.50 -5.34 -5.76
N LEU A 16 4.87 -4.76 -4.74
CA LEU A 16 4.96 -3.34 -4.43
C LEU A 16 5.64 -3.14 -3.07
N ARG A 17 6.43 -2.08 -2.94
CA ARG A 17 6.98 -1.61 -1.67
C ARG A 17 6.54 -0.18 -1.43
N PHE A 18 5.90 0.04 -0.28
CA PHE A 18 5.55 1.38 0.18
C PHE A 18 6.54 1.79 1.26
N GLU A 19 7.30 2.84 1.00
CA GLU A 19 8.23 3.42 1.99
C GLU A 19 7.53 4.51 2.78
N LEU A 20 7.56 4.39 4.11
CA LEU A 20 6.97 5.35 5.02
C LEU A 20 8.06 6.07 5.79
N THR A 21 7.96 7.39 5.86
CA THR A 21 8.83 8.21 6.71
C THR A 21 8.57 7.92 8.19
N PRO A 22 9.52 8.21 9.09
CA PRO A 22 9.31 8.06 10.54
C PRO A 22 8.05 8.81 11.03
N ALA A 23 7.84 10.04 10.56
CA ALA A 23 6.66 10.83 10.91
C ALA A 23 5.33 10.20 10.44
N MET A 24 5.32 9.52 9.29
CA MET A 24 4.14 8.78 8.84
C MET A 24 3.87 7.56 9.72
N LYS A 25 4.91 6.80 10.08
CA LYS A 25 4.81 5.66 10.99
C LYS A 25 4.25 6.10 12.35
N ASP A 26 4.74 7.19 12.91
CA ASP A 26 4.29 7.71 14.20
C ASP A 26 2.81 8.13 14.17
N ARG A 27 2.37 8.81 13.11
CA ARG A 27 0.95 9.17 12.92
C ARG A 27 0.05 7.94 12.83
N LEU A 28 0.48 6.89 12.13
CA LEU A 28 -0.26 5.64 12.05
C LEU A 28 -0.34 4.95 13.43
N LYS A 29 0.76 4.92 14.17
CA LYS A 29 0.81 4.40 15.56
C LYS A 29 -0.14 5.16 16.49
N GLN A 30 -0.31 6.47 16.28
CA GLN A 30 -1.26 7.32 17.02
C GLN A 30 -2.74 7.13 16.62
N GLY A 31 -3.04 6.25 15.65
CA GLY A 31 -4.42 5.97 15.27
C GLY A 31 -4.94 6.75 14.07
N THR A 32 -4.09 7.50 13.36
CA THR A 32 -4.49 8.21 12.13
C THR A 32 -5.08 7.23 11.12
N ALA A 33 -6.13 7.65 10.42
CA ALA A 33 -6.73 6.87 9.35
C ALA A 33 -5.70 6.57 8.24
N LEU A 34 -5.78 5.37 7.68
CA LEU A 34 -4.99 4.95 6.52
C LEU A 34 -5.96 4.75 5.35
N ALA A 35 -5.65 5.33 4.21
CA ALA A 35 -6.37 5.14 2.96
C ALA A 35 -5.48 4.45 1.93
N ILE A 36 -6.07 3.72 0.98
CA ILE A 36 -5.37 3.14 -0.17
C ILE A 36 -6.25 3.31 -1.41
N GLY A 37 -5.63 3.56 -2.56
CA GLY A 37 -6.36 3.70 -3.82
C GLY A 37 -5.47 3.56 -5.04
N ALA A 38 -6.11 3.48 -6.20
CA ALA A 38 -5.52 3.53 -7.52
C ALA A 38 -6.24 4.60 -8.33
N ASP A 39 -5.48 5.39 -9.08
CA ASP A 39 -5.93 6.53 -9.89
C ASP A 39 -5.68 6.32 -11.39
N HIS A 40 -5.58 5.06 -11.83
CA HIS A 40 -5.41 4.74 -13.24
C HIS A 40 -6.63 5.24 -14.05
N PRO A 41 -6.45 5.83 -15.25
CA PRO A 41 -7.57 6.38 -16.04
C PRO A 41 -8.71 5.39 -16.28
N ASP A 42 -8.36 4.13 -16.53
CA ASP A 42 -9.33 3.05 -16.76
C ASP A 42 -9.75 2.30 -15.47
N TYR A 43 -9.18 2.65 -14.32
CA TYR A 43 -9.50 2.02 -13.02
C TYR A 43 -9.19 2.95 -11.83
N ALA A 44 -10.21 3.69 -11.42
CA ALA A 44 -10.16 4.54 -10.23
C ALA A 44 -10.91 3.87 -9.06
N ALA A 45 -10.19 3.60 -7.97
CA ALA A 45 -10.75 2.96 -6.78
C ALA A 45 -10.09 3.49 -5.51
N GLU A 46 -10.87 3.65 -4.44
CA GLU A 46 -10.40 4.18 -3.16
C GLU A 46 -11.04 3.45 -1.98
N VAL A 47 -10.23 3.07 -1.01
CA VAL A 47 -10.64 2.71 0.36
C VAL A 47 -10.19 3.83 1.26
N ARG A 48 -11.12 4.74 1.61
CA ARG A 48 -10.85 5.95 2.39
C ARG A 48 -10.41 5.69 3.82
N ALA A 49 -10.85 4.59 4.40
CA ALA A 49 -10.51 4.21 5.77
C ALA A 49 -10.36 2.70 5.85
N ILE A 50 -9.11 2.24 5.93
CA ILE A 50 -8.80 0.85 6.19
C ILE A 50 -9.30 0.47 7.60
N PRO A 51 -10.05 -0.64 7.74
CA PRO A 51 -10.52 -1.14 9.03
C PRO A 51 -9.41 -1.23 10.08
N GLN A 52 -9.76 -0.96 11.34
CA GLN A 52 -8.79 -0.88 12.44
C GLN A 52 -7.95 -2.15 12.59
N ASN A 53 -8.56 -3.34 12.48
CA ASN A 53 -7.86 -4.61 12.58
C ASN A 53 -6.77 -4.77 11.50
N LEU A 54 -7.07 -4.40 10.25
CA LEU A 54 -6.10 -4.44 9.15
C LEU A 54 -5.00 -3.40 9.32
N ARG A 55 -5.35 -2.18 9.74
CA ARG A 55 -4.37 -1.13 10.02
C ARG A 55 -3.39 -1.54 11.14
N GLN A 56 -3.88 -2.19 12.19
CA GLN A 56 -3.03 -2.71 13.27
C GLN A 56 -2.12 -3.84 12.78
N SER A 57 -2.63 -4.73 11.92
CA SER A 57 -1.81 -5.78 11.29
C SER A 57 -0.66 -5.18 10.48
N LEU A 58 -0.93 -4.19 9.63
CA LEU A 58 0.09 -3.52 8.81
C LEU A 58 1.10 -2.73 9.66
N LEU A 59 0.66 -2.14 10.77
CA LEU A 59 1.54 -1.43 11.71
C LEU A 59 2.60 -2.35 12.33
N ALA A 60 2.28 -3.63 12.52
CA ALA A 60 3.21 -4.61 13.08
C ALA A 60 4.44 -4.85 12.16
N ASP A 61 4.29 -4.59 10.86
CA ASP A 61 5.36 -4.76 9.86
C ASP A 61 6.33 -3.57 9.80
N LEU A 62 6.00 -2.45 10.46
CA LEU A 62 6.68 -1.16 10.28
C LEU A 62 7.73 -0.82 11.35
N SER A 63 8.27 -1.82 12.07
CA SER A 63 9.30 -1.72 13.14
C SER A 63 10.01 -0.37 13.25
#